data_AF-A0A8K0JU87-F1
#
_entry.id   AF-A0A8K0JU87-F1
#
_cell.length_a   1.000
_cell.length_b   1.000
_cell.length_c   1.000
_cell.angle_alpha   90.00
_cell.angle_beta   90.00
_cell.angle_gamma   90.00
#
_symmetry.space_group_name_H-M   'P 1'
#
loop_
_entity.id
_entity.type
_entity.pdbx_description
1 polymer ?
#
loop_
_entity_poly.entity_id
_entity_poly.type
_entity_poly.pdbx_seq_one_letter_code
_entity_poly.pdbx_strand_id
1 'polypeptide(L)'
;MAEAHSAVAFSFAITHEGVNVDFDHEVLHLIWASGVRSWKKRFARFKNNVKCGVYPAPLHSLWPSIGVISAVHFSGFSLPFHLIERILAHLPRDSLNWQITACSLVGMGTWLSVTFSLRYALKLMLMYKGWMYESRARGSKISLTTRVWSCAVKVLSAGSKPMLYSYQGSLPRLPLPSVHDTIQRFLRSVRPIMNDEEYERVERLGKDFEKGIAVKLQRYLILKSWWSTNYVSDWWEEYVYLRGRSPLMVNSNFYGIDAILMYPTKIQAARAASIIHACLIYRRLIERQELEPILIQNLVPLCSWQYERVFNTTRVPGIETDRIVHYSDSKHIVVIHKGKYYRVPIYAHRRLLKPCEIEVQMNQILEDKSEPAPGEERLAALTASDRVTWAQARQTYFARGLNRTSLDTIERAAFIVSLDDFPYDFNENEPGSLDKYGRILLHGKGCDRWFDKSFTLCVGSNGRIGFNAEHS
;
A
#
# COMPACT_ATOMS: atom_id res chain seq x y z
N MET A 1 -37.33 23.17 -4.19
CA MET A 1 -36.33 23.45 -5.23
C MET A 1 -35.34 24.44 -4.65
N ALA A 2 -34.20 23.96 -4.17
CA ALA A 2 -33.09 24.77 -3.69
C ALA A 2 -31.84 24.20 -4.35
N GLU A 3 -31.01 25.10 -4.87
CA GLU A 3 -30.07 24.90 -5.95
C GLU A 3 -28.93 23.94 -5.60
N ALA A 4 -28.79 22.88 -6.38
CA ALA A 4 -27.53 22.18 -6.53
C ALA A 4 -26.65 23.00 -7.48
N HIS A 5 -25.97 24.02 -6.95
CA HIS A 5 -24.85 24.66 -7.66
C HIS A 5 -23.69 23.68 -7.70
N SER A 6 -23.72 22.76 -8.67
CA SER A 6 -22.51 22.12 -9.15
C SER A 6 -21.62 23.25 -9.69
N ALA A 7 -20.49 23.52 -9.03
CA ALA A 7 -19.54 24.54 -9.49
C ALA A 7 -18.98 24.14 -10.87
N VAL A 8 -19.59 24.65 -11.94
CA VAL A 8 -19.12 24.45 -13.30
C VAL A 8 -18.16 25.59 -13.62
N ALA A 9 -16.89 25.27 -13.87
CA ALA A 9 -15.84 26.27 -14.17
C ALA A 9 -16.11 27.08 -15.45
N PHE A 10 -16.98 26.56 -16.31
CA PHE A 10 -17.40 27.17 -17.56
C PHE A 10 -18.90 26.94 -17.73
N SER A 11 -19.69 28.01 -17.79
CA SER A 11 -21.08 27.92 -18.24
C SER A 11 -21.15 28.39 -19.69
N PHE A 12 -21.83 27.61 -20.52
CA PHE A 12 -22.06 27.94 -21.93
C PHE A 12 -23.56 28.19 -22.11
N ALA A 13 -23.91 29.42 -22.46
CA ALA A 13 -25.28 29.79 -22.83
C ALA A 13 -25.30 30.25 -24.28
N ILE A 14 -26.07 29.56 -25.13
CA ILE A 14 -26.32 29.99 -26.50
C ILE A 14 -27.53 30.92 -26.45
N THR A 15 -27.31 32.21 -26.69
CA THR A 15 -28.35 33.24 -26.73
C THR A 15 -28.59 33.70 -28.17
N HIS A 16 -29.68 34.44 -28.39
CA HIS A 16 -30.02 34.99 -29.71
C HIS A 16 -28.95 35.96 -30.25
N GLU A 17 -28.08 36.48 -29.37
CA GLU A 17 -26.96 37.38 -29.69
C GLU A 17 -25.62 36.66 -29.86
N GLY A 18 -25.56 35.34 -29.65
CA GLY A 18 -24.36 34.52 -29.80
C GLY A 18 -24.06 33.59 -28.62
N VAL A 19 -22.87 32.99 -28.62
CA VAL A 19 -22.40 32.11 -27.55
C VAL A 19 -21.81 32.96 -26.42
N ASN A 20 -22.46 32.95 -25.26
CA ASN A 20 -21.95 33.58 -24.05
C ASN A 20 -21.22 32.53 -23.19
N VAL A 21 -19.94 32.79 -22.88
CA VAL A 21 -19.09 31.91 -22.08
C VAL A 21 -18.75 32.66 -20.80
N ASP A 22 -19.31 32.20 -19.68
CA ASP A 22 -19.02 32.75 -18.36
C ASP A 22 -18.06 31.80 -17.61
N PHE A 23 -17.00 32.36 -17.03
CA PHE A 23 -15.97 31.60 -16.33
C PHE A 23 -15.72 32.16 -14.93
N ASP A 24 -15.86 31.29 -13.94
CA ASP A 24 -15.65 31.63 -12.54
C ASP A 24 -14.15 31.65 -12.22
N HIS A 25 -13.63 32.86 -11.97
CA HIS A 25 -12.23 33.09 -11.63
C HIS A 25 -11.78 32.37 -10.35
N GLU A 26 -12.66 32.19 -9.37
CA GLU A 26 -12.34 31.49 -8.12
C GLU A 26 -12.21 29.99 -8.38
N VAL A 27 -13.13 29.42 -9.17
CA VAL A 27 -13.07 28.02 -9.60
C VAL A 27 -11.83 27.76 -10.46
N LEU A 28 -11.50 28.66 -11.39
CA LEU A 28 -10.28 28.55 -12.20
C LEU A 28 -9.01 28.63 -11.34
N HIS A 29 -8.96 29.53 -10.36
CA HIS A 29 -7.84 29.62 -9.42
C HIS A 29 -7.72 28.35 -8.56
N LEU A 30 -8.84 27.77 -8.11
CA LEU A 30 -8.85 26.48 -7.39
C LEU A 30 -8.35 25.32 -8.27
N ILE A 31 -8.77 25.26 -9.54
CA ILE A 31 -8.28 24.29 -10.52
C ILE A 31 -6.78 24.45 -10.72
N TRP A 32 -6.29 25.67 -10.94
CA TRP A 32 -4.88 25.96 -11.10
C TRP A 32 -4.07 25.57 -9.86
N ALA A 33 -4.50 25.99 -8.67
CA ALA A 33 -3.83 25.65 -7.42
C ALA A 33 -3.80 24.13 -7.17
N SER A 34 -4.87 23.41 -7.53
CA SER A 34 -4.93 21.96 -7.50
C SER A 34 -3.94 21.33 -8.49
N GLY A 35 -3.86 21.87 -9.71
CA GLY A 35 -2.89 21.48 -10.73
C GLY A 35 -1.44 21.64 -10.27
N VAL A 36 -1.06 22.82 -9.76
CA VAL A 36 0.28 23.10 -9.23
C VAL A 36 0.62 22.16 -8.06
N ARG A 37 -0.33 21.92 -7.14
CA ARG A 37 -0.13 20.98 -6.02
C ARG A 37 0.11 19.56 -6.52
N SER A 38 -0.70 19.09 -7.47
CA SER A 38 -0.56 17.77 -8.07
C SER A 38 0.80 17.61 -8.73
N TRP A 39 1.24 18.62 -9.50
CA TRP A 39 2.57 18.64 -10.12
C TRP A 39 3.71 18.60 -9.09
N LYS A 40 3.66 19.44 -8.04
CA LYS A 40 4.65 19.43 -6.95
C LYS A 40 4.74 18.06 -6.26
N LYS A 41 3.59 17.43 -6.00
CA LYS A 41 3.51 16.08 -5.41
C LYS A 41 4.13 15.03 -6.34
N ARG A 42 3.83 15.09 -7.63
CA ARG A 42 4.40 14.20 -8.65
C ARG A 42 5.92 14.37 -8.76
N PHE A 43 6.42 15.60 -8.76
CA PHE A 43 7.85 15.88 -8.78
C PHE A 43 8.56 15.39 -7.51
N ALA A 44 7.99 15.62 -6.33
CA ALA A 44 8.54 15.12 -5.07
C ALA A 44 8.60 13.57 -5.06
N ARG A 45 7.54 12.90 -5.53
CA ARG A 45 7.54 11.44 -5.70
C ARG A 45 8.59 10.97 -6.70
N PHE A 46 8.75 11.66 -7.82
CA PHE A 46 9.79 11.35 -8.81
C PHE A 46 11.19 11.43 -8.19
N LYS A 47 11.49 12.50 -7.45
CA LYS A 47 12.76 12.64 -6.71
C LYS A 47 12.99 11.49 -5.72
N ASN A 48 11.95 11.09 -4.99
CA ASN A 48 12.04 9.99 -4.03
C ASN A 48 12.20 8.63 -4.73
N ASN A 49 11.51 8.41 -5.84
CA ASN A 49 11.69 7.23 -6.69
C ASN A 49 13.12 7.13 -7.23
N VAL A 50 13.73 8.25 -7.64
CA VAL A 50 15.13 8.28 -8.06
C VAL A 50 16.05 7.93 -6.88
N LYS A 51 15.81 8.50 -5.69
CA LYS A 51 16.58 8.19 -4.47
C LYS A 51 16.48 6.71 -4.07
N CYS A 52 15.27 6.14 -4.07
CA CYS A 52 15.05 4.71 -3.87
C CYS A 52 15.72 3.89 -4.99
N GLY A 53 15.63 4.37 -6.23
CA GLY A 53 16.17 3.78 -7.44
C GLY A 53 17.69 3.69 -7.51
N VAL A 54 18.42 4.43 -6.66
CA VAL A 54 19.89 4.37 -6.54
C VAL A 54 20.38 3.86 -5.19
N TYR A 55 19.48 3.49 -4.28
CA TYR A 55 19.84 2.83 -3.03
C TYR A 55 20.61 1.51 -3.30
N PRO A 56 21.72 1.19 -2.58
CA PRO A 56 22.18 1.79 -1.32
C PRO A 56 23.09 3.04 -1.45
N ALA A 57 23.48 3.42 -2.66
CA ALA A 57 24.37 4.57 -2.86
C ALA A 57 23.63 5.89 -2.55
N PRO A 58 24.26 6.84 -1.84
CA PRO A 58 23.65 8.15 -1.63
C PRO A 58 23.72 8.98 -2.92
N LEU A 59 22.65 9.71 -3.27
CA LEU A 59 22.61 10.54 -4.48
C LEU A 59 23.76 11.56 -4.60
N HIS A 60 24.22 12.10 -3.47
CA HIS A 60 25.31 13.08 -3.46
C HIS A 60 26.67 12.48 -3.86
N SER A 61 26.84 11.15 -3.83
CA SER A 61 28.07 10.47 -4.26
C SER A 61 28.34 10.56 -5.76
N LEU A 62 27.35 10.98 -6.57
CA LEU A 62 27.54 11.25 -8.00
C LEU A 62 28.57 12.36 -8.26
N TRP A 63 28.53 13.46 -7.50
CA TRP A 63 29.41 14.61 -7.73
C TRP A 63 30.89 14.28 -7.47
N PRO A 64 31.26 13.61 -6.36
CA PRO A 64 32.62 13.09 -6.19
C PRO A 64 33.05 12.13 -7.30
N SER A 65 32.16 11.25 -7.79
CA SER A 65 32.50 10.35 -8.90
C SER A 65 32.83 11.12 -10.19
N ILE A 66 32.04 12.14 -10.53
CA ILE A 66 32.33 13.04 -11.65
C ILE A 66 33.63 13.80 -11.43
N GLY A 67 33.86 14.30 -10.20
CA GLY A 67 35.08 15.02 -9.82
C GLY A 67 36.35 14.17 -9.98
N VAL A 68 36.32 12.92 -9.52
CA VAL A 68 37.44 11.97 -9.69
C VAL A 68 37.72 11.71 -11.16
N ILE A 69 36.68 11.43 -11.96
CA ILE A 69 36.84 11.17 -13.40
C ILE A 69 37.38 12.40 -14.14
N SER A 70 36.92 13.60 -13.78
CA SER A 70 37.41 14.85 -14.34
C SER A 70 38.88 15.09 -13.94
N ALA A 71 39.24 14.88 -12.67
CA ALA A 71 40.61 15.04 -12.20
C ALA A 71 41.58 14.09 -12.90
N VAL A 72 41.19 12.82 -13.10
CA VAL A 72 41.99 11.83 -13.82
C VAL A 72 42.23 12.28 -15.27
N HIS A 73 41.16 12.71 -15.96
CA HIS A 73 41.24 13.19 -17.35
C HIS A 73 42.16 14.42 -17.49
N PHE A 74 41.95 15.45 -16.67
CA PHE A 74 42.74 16.68 -16.73
C PHE A 74 44.18 16.53 -16.21
N SER A 75 44.47 15.46 -15.47
CA SER A 75 45.84 15.12 -15.06
C SER A 75 46.61 14.35 -16.14
N GLY A 76 46.00 14.09 -17.30
CA GLY A 76 46.64 13.41 -18.43
C GLY A 76 46.67 11.88 -18.31
N PHE A 77 45.93 11.29 -17.36
CA PHE A 77 45.80 9.84 -17.26
C PHE A 77 44.66 9.33 -18.16
N SER A 78 44.94 8.30 -18.96
CA SER A 78 43.93 7.62 -19.77
C SER A 78 42.99 6.79 -18.90
N LEU A 79 41.68 7.02 -19.03
CA LEU A 79 40.67 6.17 -18.39
C LEU A 79 40.57 4.82 -19.12
N PRO A 80 40.14 3.74 -18.41
CA PRO A 80 39.89 2.45 -19.03
C PRO A 80 39.01 2.57 -20.29
N PHE A 81 39.38 1.84 -21.34
CA PHE A 81 38.68 1.81 -22.64
C PHE A 81 38.62 3.14 -23.42
N HIS A 82 39.34 4.19 -22.97
CA HIS A 82 39.35 5.52 -23.61
C HIS A 82 37.92 6.08 -23.82
N LEU A 83 37.07 5.93 -22.80
CA LEU A 83 35.65 6.24 -22.90
C LEU A 83 35.39 7.73 -23.17
N ILE A 84 36.20 8.63 -22.59
CA ILE A 84 36.04 10.07 -22.79
C ILE A 84 36.39 10.43 -24.23
N GLU A 85 37.51 9.91 -24.74
CA GLU A 85 38.01 10.16 -26.09
C GLU A 85 37.01 9.65 -27.14
N ARG A 86 36.38 8.50 -26.90
CA ARG A 86 35.31 7.97 -27.77
C ARG A 86 34.07 8.86 -27.80
N ILE A 87 33.68 9.43 -26.66
CA ILE A 87 32.54 10.35 -26.59
C ILE A 87 32.89 11.67 -27.29
N LEU A 88 34.10 12.20 -27.05
CA LEU A 88 34.60 13.42 -27.69
C LEU A 88 34.70 13.28 -29.21
N ALA A 89 35.04 12.10 -29.72
CA ALA A 89 35.08 11.83 -31.17
C ALA A 89 33.72 12.01 -31.87
N HIS A 90 32.61 11.95 -31.14
CA HIS A 90 31.26 12.19 -31.67
C HIS A 90 30.75 13.62 -31.43
N LEU A 91 31.54 14.48 -30.78
CA LEU A 91 31.15 15.83 -30.42
C LEU A 91 31.77 16.86 -31.40
N PRO A 92 31.03 17.95 -31.72
CA PRO A 92 31.36 18.81 -32.85
C PRO A 92 32.65 19.63 -32.69
N ARG A 93 33.16 19.83 -31.46
CA ARG A 93 34.42 20.55 -31.18
C ARG A 93 35.08 20.02 -29.92
N ASP A 94 36.42 19.98 -29.90
CA ASP A 94 37.18 19.77 -28.67
C ASP A 94 37.26 21.10 -27.90
N SER A 95 36.30 21.30 -27.00
CA SER A 95 36.23 22.48 -26.13
C SER A 95 36.09 22.04 -24.69
N LEU A 96 36.53 22.88 -23.75
CA LEU A 96 36.43 22.62 -22.32
C LEU A 96 35.02 22.18 -21.88
N ASN A 97 33.97 22.79 -22.45
CA ASN A 97 32.59 22.43 -22.15
C ASN A 97 32.23 21.00 -22.59
N TRP A 98 32.74 20.55 -23.73
CA TRP A 98 32.52 19.20 -24.24
C TRP A 98 33.35 18.16 -23.48
N GLN A 99 34.57 18.51 -23.05
CA GLN A 99 35.37 17.67 -22.14
C GLN A 99 34.69 17.48 -20.79
N ILE A 100 34.19 18.55 -20.16
CA ILE A 100 33.43 18.48 -18.91
C ILE A 100 32.15 17.65 -19.08
N THR A 101 31.46 17.79 -20.22
CA THR A 101 30.25 17.02 -20.53
C THR A 101 30.59 15.53 -20.68
N ALA A 102 31.65 15.18 -21.40
CA ALA A 102 32.11 13.80 -21.56
C ALA A 102 32.52 13.19 -20.20
N CYS A 103 33.29 13.92 -19.38
CA CYS A 103 33.63 13.52 -18.00
C CYS A 103 32.38 13.29 -17.15
N SER A 104 31.36 14.15 -17.27
CA SER A 104 30.11 14.02 -16.52
C SER A 104 29.31 12.78 -16.95
N LEU A 105 29.26 12.47 -18.25
CA LEU A 105 28.60 11.28 -18.78
C LEU A 105 29.30 9.99 -18.34
N VAL A 106 30.63 9.93 -18.45
CA VAL A 106 31.43 8.78 -17.98
C VAL A 106 31.33 8.66 -16.46
N GLY A 107 31.34 9.78 -15.74
CA GLY A 107 31.10 9.91 -14.31
C GLY A 107 29.78 9.29 -13.87
N MET A 108 28.69 9.71 -14.52
CA MET A 108 27.35 9.18 -14.26
C MET A 108 27.24 7.70 -14.60
N GLY A 109 27.80 7.26 -15.74
CA GLY A 109 27.79 5.85 -16.14
C GLY A 109 28.54 4.96 -15.14
N THR A 110 29.73 5.36 -14.73
CA THR A 110 30.53 4.65 -13.71
C THR A 110 29.81 4.60 -12.37
N TRP A 111 29.26 5.73 -11.94
CA TRP A 111 28.52 5.82 -10.68
C TRP A 111 27.27 4.92 -10.68
N LEU A 112 26.50 4.92 -11.77
CA LEU A 112 25.36 4.01 -11.93
C LEU A 112 25.80 2.55 -11.91
N SER A 113 26.88 2.21 -12.63
CA SER A 113 27.42 0.85 -12.64
C SER A 113 27.77 0.37 -11.23
N VAL A 114 28.54 1.16 -10.47
CA VAL A 114 28.89 0.85 -9.07
C VAL A 114 27.63 0.70 -8.22
N THR A 115 26.67 1.62 -8.38
CA THR A 115 25.40 1.59 -7.64
C THR A 115 24.60 0.31 -7.90
N PHE A 116 24.45 -0.08 -9.17
CA PHE A 116 23.75 -1.31 -9.54
C PHE A 116 24.50 -2.56 -9.10
N SER A 117 25.84 -2.56 -9.14
CA SER A 117 26.66 -3.64 -8.59
C SER A 117 26.46 -3.79 -7.08
N LEU A 118 26.47 -2.70 -6.30
CA LEU A 118 26.19 -2.72 -4.86
C LEU A 118 24.78 -3.21 -4.56
N ARG A 119 23.79 -2.77 -5.32
CA ARG A 119 22.40 -3.26 -5.21
C ARG A 119 22.32 -4.76 -5.47
N TYR A 120 22.98 -5.24 -6.51
CA TYR A 120 22.98 -6.66 -6.85
C TYR A 120 23.72 -7.49 -5.79
N ALA A 121 24.85 -7.00 -5.28
CA ALA A 121 25.55 -7.62 -4.16
C ALA A 121 24.67 -7.71 -2.91
N LEU A 122 23.96 -6.62 -2.57
CA LEU A 122 22.99 -6.63 -1.47
C LEU A 122 21.88 -7.67 -1.71
N LYS A 123 21.36 -7.76 -2.93
CA LYS A 123 20.36 -8.78 -3.30
C LYS A 123 20.88 -10.20 -3.09
N LEU A 124 22.12 -10.49 -3.53
CA LEU A 124 22.76 -11.79 -3.31
C LEU A 124 22.92 -12.09 -1.81
N MET A 125 23.32 -11.09 -1.01
CA MET A 125 23.39 -11.27 0.44
C MET A 125 22.01 -11.57 1.03
N LEU A 126 20.95 -10.90 0.59
CA LEU A 126 19.58 -11.14 1.08
C LEU A 126 18.99 -12.49 0.65
N MET A 127 19.64 -13.24 -0.26
CA MET A 127 19.25 -14.62 -0.58
C MET A 127 19.68 -15.63 0.50
N TYR A 128 20.64 -15.29 1.36
CA TYR A 128 21.04 -16.16 2.47
C TYR A 128 19.91 -16.30 3.50
N LYS A 129 19.55 -17.55 3.80
CA LYS A 129 18.45 -17.91 4.71
C LYS A 129 18.88 -18.59 6.00
N GLY A 130 20.16 -18.92 6.15
CA GLY A 130 20.67 -19.65 7.32
C GLY A 130 20.39 -18.95 8.64
N TRP A 131 20.37 -17.61 8.62
CA TRP A 131 20.04 -16.77 9.78
C TRP A 131 18.65 -17.07 10.40
N MET A 132 17.69 -17.59 9.63
CA MET A 132 16.35 -17.93 10.15
C MET A 132 16.36 -19.16 11.05
N TYR A 133 17.33 -20.06 10.85
CA TYR A 133 17.42 -21.35 11.51
C TYR A 133 18.46 -21.35 12.65
N GLU A 134 19.11 -20.21 12.90
CA GLU A 134 19.98 -20.03 14.07
C GLU A 134 19.16 -20.20 15.36
N SER A 135 19.71 -20.93 16.33
CA SER A 135 19.09 -21.07 17.63
C SER A 135 18.97 -19.72 18.33
N ARG A 136 17.83 -19.50 19.00
CA ARG A 136 17.55 -18.30 19.81
C ARG A 136 17.54 -18.63 21.31
N ALA A 137 17.89 -19.85 21.68
CA ALA A 137 17.92 -20.27 23.08
C ALA A 137 18.99 -19.50 23.87
N ARG A 138 18.74 -19.28 25.15
CA ARG A 138 19.70 -18.62 26.04
C ARG A 138 21.02 -19.41 26.05
N GLY A 139 22.14 -18.73 25.79
CA GLY A 139 23.47 -19.34 25.73
C GLY A 139 23.89 -19.88 24.35
N SER A 140 23.00 -19.89 23.36
CA SER A 140 23.35 -20.24 21.99
C SER A 140 24.20 -19.14 21.33
N LYS A 141 25.15 -19.55 20.46
CA LYS A 141 26.02 -18.65 19.70
C LYS A 141 25.62 -18.67 18.23
N ILE A 142 25.56 -17.49 17.62
CA ILE A 142 25.33 -17.33 16.19
C ILE A 142 26.54 -17.88 15.43
N SER A 143 26.30 -18.66 14.37
CA SER A 143 27.36 -19.17 13.51
C SER A 143 28.26 -18.06 12.94
N LEU A 144 29.52 -18.40 12.65
CA LEU A 144 30.46 -17.46 12.04
C LEU A 144 29.95 -16.97 10.67
N THR A 145 29.33 -17.84 9.88
CA THR A 145 28.76 -17.52 8.57
C THR A 145 27.68 -16.45 8.69
N THR A 146 26.72 -16.61 9.60
CA THR A 146 25.67 -15.62 9.83
C THR A 146 26.24 -14.32 10.40
N ARG A 147 27.27 -14.38 11.24
CA ARG A 147 27.95 -13.16 11.73
C ARG A 147 28.61 -12.38 10.59
N VAL A 148 29.41 -13.04 9.75
CA VAL A 148 30.11 -12.42 8.61
C VAL A 148 29.08 -11.83 7.64
N TRP A 149 28.06 -12.61 7.28
CA TRP A 149 26.96 -12.15 6.45
C TRP A 149 26.27 -10.90 7.04
N SER A 150 25.96 -10.90 8.34
CA SER A 150 25.28 -9.76 8.98
C SER A 150 26.13 -8.49 8.93
N CYS A 151 27.45 -8.62 9.08
CA CYS A 151 28.39 -7.52 8.95
C CYS A 151 28.41 -6.99 7.52
N ALA A 152 28.50 -7.89 6.53
CA ALA A 152 28.49 -7.52 5.12
C ALA A 152 27.20 -6.79 4.70
N VAL A 153 26.03 -7.27 5.13
CA VAL A 153 24.74 -6.60 4.86
C VAL A 153 24.73 -5.19 5.47
N LYS A 154 25.19 -5.03 6.72
CA LYS A 154 25.27 -3.71 7.38
C LYS A 154 26.20 -2.75 6.64
N VAL A 155 27.37 -3.21 6.20
CA VAL A 155 28.32 -2.39 5.44
C VAL A 155 27.71 -1.96 4.11
N LEU A 156 27.05 -2.87 3.39
CA LEU A 156 26.40 -2.58 2.11
C LEU A 156 25.19 -1.64 2.25
N SER A 157 24.52 -1.60 3.40
CA SER A 157 23.35 -0.73 3.65
C SER A 157 23.69 0.58 4.39
N ALA A 158 24.92 0.75 4.89
CA ALA A 158 25.31 1.91 5.71
C ALA A 158 25.35 3.25 4.96
N GLY A 159 25.47 3.23 3.63
CA GLY A 159 25.74 4.43 2.83
C GLY A 159 24.61 5.46 2.75
N SER A 160 23.37 5.10 3.09
CA SER A 160 22.25 6.03 3.08
C SER A 160 21.08 5.59 3.96
N LYS A 161 20.34 6.55 4.53
CA LYS A 161 19.10 6.26 5.26
C LYS A 161 18.03 5.76 4.28
N PRO A 162 17.48 4.53 4.46
CA PRO A 162 16.51 3.99 3.54
C PRO A 162 15.16 4.71 3.66
N MET A 163 14.48 4.81 2.53
CA MET A 163 13.09 5.25 2.39
C MET A 163 12.19 4.02 2.23
N LEU A 164 10.87 4.21 2.28
CA LEU A 164 9.89 3.11 2.30
C LEU A 164 10.13 2.07 1.20
N TYR A 165 10.51 2.52 0.00
CA TYR A 165 10.72 1.65 -1.16
C TYR A 165 12.19 1.42 -1.54
N SER A 166 13.16 1.85 -0.71
CA SER A 166 14.58 1.76 -1.01
C SER A 166 15.06 0.33 -1.27
N TYR A 167 14.55 -0.65 -0.53
CA TYR A 167 14.97 -2.04 -0.67
C TYR A 167 14.26 -2.82 -1.78
N GLN A 168 13.21 -2.28 -2.41
CA GLN A 168 12.39 -3.02 -3.38
C GLN A 168 13.20 -3.59 -4.54
N GLY A 169 14.17 -2.82 -5.04
CA GLY A 169 15.08 -3.27 -6.11
C GLY A 169 16.13 -4.28 -5.64
N SER A 170 16.34 -4.43 -4.34
CA SER A 170 17.32 -5.34 -3.73
C SER A 170 16.68 -6.61 -3.16
N LEU A 171 15.35 -6.70 -3.08
CA LEU A 171 14.69 -7.89 -2.55
C LEU A 171 14.94 -9.10 -3.47
N PRO A 172 15.21 -10.29 -2.89
CA PRO A 172 15.28 -11.52 -3.67
C PRO A 172 13.90 -11.86 -4.23
N ARG A 173 13.87 -12.53 -5.39
CA ARG A 173 12.61 -13.08 -5.93
C ARG A 173 12.11 -14.19 -5.02
N LEU A 174 10.80 -14.40 -5.00
CA LEU A 174 10.22 -15.55 -4.33
C LEU A 174 10.80 -16.83 -4.96
N PRO A 175 11.44 -17.72 -4.18
CA PRO A 175 12.03 -18.93 -4.73
C PRO A 175 10.95 -19.90 -5.17
N LEU A 176 11.21 -20.58 -6.28
CA LEU A 176 10.35 -21.62 -6.82
C LEU A 176 10.87 -22.99 -6.36
N PRO A 177 10.16 -23.72 -5.48
CA PRO A 177 10.58 -25.05 -5.06
C PRO A 177 10.48 -26.06 -6.21
N SER A 178 11.24 -27.16 -6.10
CA SER A 178 11.12 -28.28 -7.03
C SER A 178 9.77 -28.98 -6.87
N VAL A 179 9.29 -29.64 -7.92
CA VAL A 179 8.08 -30.48 -7.84
C VAL A 179 8.28 -31.58 -6.82
N HIS A 180 9.45 -32.24 -6.84
CA HIS A 180 9.81 -33.29 -5.89
C HIS A 180 9.66 -32.84 -4.43
N ASP A 181 10.33 -31.74 -4.05
CA ASP A 181 10.28 -31.23 -2.67
C ASP A 181 8.87 -30.83 -2.27
N THR A 182 8.10 -30.28 -3.21
CA THR A 182 6.71 -29.88 -2.99
C THR A 182 5.83 -31.11 -2.70
N ILE A 183 5.96 -32.18 -3.49
CA ILE A 183 5.22 -33.44 -3.30
C ILE A 183 5.64 -34.10 -1.99
N GLN A 184 6.92 -34.17 -1.67
CA GLN A 184 7.40 -34.74 -0.40
C GLN A 184 6.84 -34.00 0.83
N ARG A 185 6.79 -32.67 0.78
CA ARG A 185 6.19 -31.86 1.85
C ARG A 185 4.67 -32.05 1.93
N PHE A 186 4.00 -32.12 0.78
CA PHE A 186 2.58 -32.40 0.70
C PHE A 186 2.24 -33.76 1.34
N LEU A 187 2.92 -34.84 0.92
CA LEU A 187 2.74 -36.18 1.48
C LEU A 187 2.96 -36.20 3.00
N ARG A 188 4.05 -35.56 3.47
CA ARG A 188 4.28 -35.41 4.92
C ARG A 188 3.14 -34.69 5.63
N SER A 189 2.54 -33.67 5.02
CA SER A 189 1.46 -32.89 5.62
C SER A 189 0.13 -33.65 5.68
N VAL A 190 -0.14 -34.53 4.72
CA VAL A 190 -1.40 -35.30 4.67
C VAL A 190 -1.32 -36.64 5.39
N ARG A 191 -0.11 -37.17 5.63
CA ARG A 191 0.06 -38.42 6.38
C ARG A 191 -0.69 -38.50 7.71
N PRO A 192 -0.66 -37.48 8.60
CA PRO A 192 -1.35 -37.58 9.89
C PRO A 192 -2.88 -37.52 9.80
N ILE A 193 -3.46 -37.21 8.64
CA ILE A 193 -4.91 -37.08 8.44
C ILE A 193 -5.50 -38.17 7.51
N MET A 194 -4.70 -39.16 7.13
CA MET A 194 -5.08 -40.23 6.20
C MET A 194 -4.75 -41.60 6.78
N ASN A 195 -5.57 -42.60 6.46
CA ASN A 195 -5.22 -43.99 6.72
C ASN A 195 -4.18 -44.50 5.69
N ASP A 196 -3.71 -45.74 5.87
CA ASP A 196 -2.65 -46.32 5.04
C ASP A 196 -3.07 -46.47 3.56
N GLU A 197 -4.26 -46.98 3.31
CA GLU A 197 -4.78 -47.18 1.95
C GLU A 197 -4.93 -45.85 1.19
N GLU A 198 -5.48 -44.83 1.86
CA GLU A 198 -5.62 -43.47 1.32
C GLU A 198 -4.26 -42.85 1.04
N TYR A 199 -3.31 -42.99 1.98
CA TYR A 199 -1.97 -42.45 1.84
C TYR A 199 -1.21 -43.11 0.69
N GLU A 200 -1.25 -44.44 0.57
CA GLU A 200 -0.64 -45.17 -0.55
C GLU A 200 -1.22 -44.74 -1.90
N ARG A 201 -2.54 -44.50 -1.95
CA ARG A 201 -3.18 -43.95 -3.15
C ARG A 201 -2.66 -42.55 -3.49
N VAL A 202 -2.59 -41.65 -2.52
CA VAL A 202 -2.12 -40.27 -2.73
C VAL A 202 -0.63 -40.24 -3.07
N GLU A 203 0.18 -41.12 -2.48
CA GLU A 203 1.59 -41.27 -2.81
C GLU A 203 1.77 -41.70 -4.27
N ARG A 204 1.01 -42.69 -4.75
CA ARG A 204 1.01 -43.09 -6.16
C ARG A 204 0.62 -41.94 -7.08
N LEU A 205 -0.46 -41.23 -6.78
CA LEU A 205 -0.89 -40.05 -7.55
C LEU A 205 0.17 -38.94 -7.56
N GLY A 206 0.86 -38.72 -6.43
CA GLY A 206 1.97 -37.77 -6.34
C GLY A 206 3.13 -38.14 -7.25
N LYS A 207 3.52 -39.42 -7.28
CA LYS A 207 4.57 -39.94 -8.19
C LYS A 207 4.18 -39.81 -9.66
N ASP A 208 2.92 -40.11 -9.99
CA ASP A 208 2.41 -40.00 -11.36
C ASP A 208 2.34 -38.54 -11.80
N PHE A 209 1.90 -37.63 -10.93
CA PHE A 209 1.88 -36.20 -11.20
C PHE A 209 3.30 -35.66 -11.45
N GLU A 210 4.25 -36.03 -10.59
CA GLU A 210 5.66 -35.63 -10.68
C GLU A 210 6.30 -36.04 -12.01
N LYS A 211 6.03 -37.27 -12.48
CA LYS A 211 6.56 -37.81 -13.75
C LYS A 211 5.76 -37.36 -14.97
N GLY A 212 4.52 -36.93 -14.79
CA GLY A 212 3.60 -36.57 -15.86
C GLY A 212 3.52 -35.06 -16.10
N ILE A 213 2.31 -34.51 -15.91
CA ILE A 213 1.98 -33.13 -16.30
C ILE A 213 2.79 -32.07 -15.52
N ALA A 214 3.26 -32.38 -14.32
CA ALA A 214 3.99 -31.42 -13.49
C ALA A 214 5.28 -30.93 -14.15
N VAL A 215 5.94 -31.77 -14.96
CA VAL A 215 7.15 -31.38 -15.71
C VAL A 215 6.85 -30.19 -16.64
N LYS A 216 5.72 -30.23 -17.34
CA LYS A 216 5.28 -29.15 -18.24
C LYS A 216 4.87 -27.91 -17.45
N LEU A 217 4.09 -28.09 -16.39
CA LEU A 217 3.63 -26.98 -15.54
C LEU A 217 4.80 -26.26 -14.84
N GLN A 218 5.76 -27.01 -14.32
CA GLN A 218 6.95 -26.46 -13.67
C GLN A 218 7.80 -25.65 -14.66
N ARG A 219 7.94 -26.09 -15.92
CA ARG A 219 8.61 -25.30 -16.96
C ARG A 219 7.94 -23.95 -17.16
N TYR A 220 6.62 -23.90 -17.25
CA TYR A 220 5.87 -22.63 -17.36
C TYR A 220 6.03 -21.76 -16.12
N LEU A 221 6.05 -22.36 -14.92
CA LEU A 221 6.23 -21.63 -13.67
C LEU A 221 7.65 -21.05 -13.53
N ILE A 222 8.67 -21.78 -13.98
CA ILE A 222 10.05 -21.29 -14.08
C ILE A 222 10.10 -20.08 -15.01
N LEU A 223 9.52 -20.18 -16.20
CA LEU A 223 9.45 -19.06 -17.14
C LEU A 223 8.75 -17.86 -16.48
N LYS A 224 7.57 -18.04 -15.86
CA LYS A 224 6.87 -16.96 -15.13
C LYS A 224 7.75 -16.34 -14.05
N SER A 225 8.52 -17.13 -13.31
CA SER A 225 9.43 -16.65 -12.26
C SER A 225 10.58 -15.77 -12.78
N TRP A 226 10.91 -15.88 -14.07
CA TRP A 226 11.92 -15.02 -14.70
C TRP A 226 11.37 -13.64 -15.06
N TRP A 227 10.11 -13.58 -15.47
CA TRP A 227 9.41 -12.38 -15.93
C TRP A 227 8.66 -11.63 -14.82
N SER A 228 8.46 -12.24 -13.65
CA SER A 228 7.76 -11.64 -12.51
C SER A 228 8.71 -11.37 -11.33
N THR A 229 8.41 -10.31 -10.57
CA THR A 229 9.09 -10.04 -9.29
C THR A 229 8.70 -11.06 -8.23
N ASN A 230 7.44 -11.50 -8.26
CA ASN A 230 6.89 -12.61 -7.51
C ASN A 230 5.91 -13.38 -8.43
N TYR A 231 6.13 -14.67 -8.60
CA TYR A 231 5.35 -15.49 -9.53
C TYR A 231 3.94 -15.84 -9.03
N VAL A 232 3.62 -15.53 -7.77
CA VAL A 232 2.35 -15.90 -7.11
C VAL A 232 1.42 -14.70 -6.91
N SER A 233 1.95 -13.48 -6.77
CA SER A 233 1.17 -12.34 -6.27
C SER A 233 -0.08 -12.01 -7.07
N ASP A 234 0.01 -11.99 -8.41
CA ASP A 234 -1.10 -11.73 -9.31
C ASP A 234 -2.19 -12.80 -9.20
N TRP A 235 -1.78 -14.08 -9.22
CA TRP A 235 -2.70 -15.19 -9.08
C TRP A 235 -3.32 -15.29 -7.68
N TRP A 236 -2.56 -14.97 -6.64
CA TRP A 236 -3.05 -14.95 -5.27
C TRP A 236 -4.13 -13.89 -5.10
N GLU A 237 -3.86 -12.66 -5.53
CA GLU A 237 -4.83 -11.57 -5.49
C GLU A 237 -6.10 -11.93 -6.30
N GLU A 238 -5.92 -12.35 -7.55
CA GLU A 238 -7.06 -12.61 -8.45
C GLU A 238 -7.88 -13.85 -8.03
N TYR A 239 -7.25 -15.01 -7.89
CA TYR A 239 -7.97 -16.28 -7.74
C TYR A 239 -8.34 -16.60 -6.30
N VAL A 240 -7.55 -16.18 -5.31
CA VAL A 240 -7.86 -16.46 -3.90
C VAL A 240 -8.85 -15.46 -3.34
N TYR A 241 -8.75 -14.18 -3.73
CA TYR A 241 -9.62 -13.14 -3.18
C TYR A 241 -10.62 -12.59 -4.19
N LEU A 242 -10.15 -12.03 -5.32
CA LEU A 242 -11.02 -11.20 -6.18
C LEU A 242 -12.05 -11.98 -6.98
N ARG A 243 -11.84 -13.29 -7.21
CA ARG A 243 -12.82 -14.19 -7.85
C ARG A 243 -13.75 -14.89 -6.85
N GLY A 244 -13.43 -14.88 -5.55
CA GLY A 244 -14.34 -15.37 -4.51
C GLY A 244 -15.67 -14.60 -4.56
N ARG A 245 -16.80 -15.30 -4.61
CA ARG A 245 -18.16 -14.69 -4.69
C ARG A 245 -18.89 -14.63 -3.35
N SER A 246 -18.34 -15.28 -2.33
CA SER A 246 -18.88 -15.23 -0.96
C SER A 246 -18.81 -13.82 -0.37
N PRO A 247 -19.71 -13.48 0.58
CA PRO A 247 -19.65 -12.23 1.34
C PRO A 247 -18.29 -11.95 1.98
N LEU A 248 -17.81 -10.70 1.92
CA LEU A 248 -16.51 -10.34 2.49
C LEU A 248 -16.50 -10.31 4.02
N MET A 249 -17.58 -9.79 4.62
CA MET A 249 -17.70 -9.45 6.04
C MET A 249 -17.11 -10.49 7.02
N VAL A 250 -17.36 -11.78 6.80
CA VAL A 250 -16.88 -12.86 7.69
C VAL A 250 -15.92 -13.83 7.01
N ASN A 251 -15.96 -13.94 5.68
CA ASN A 251 -15.17 -14.94 4.94
C ASN A 251 -13.81 -14.41 4.49
N SER A 252 -13.62 -13.08 4.48
CA SER A 252 -12.40 -12.44 3.97
C SER A 252 -11.89 -11.36 4.91
N ASN A 253 -12.76 -10.42 5.34
CA ASN A 253 -12.33 -9.31 6.18
C ASN A 253 -11.79 -9.81 7.52
N PHE A 254 -10.84 -9.06 8.05
CA PHE A 254 -10.27 -9.29 9.38
C PHE A 254 -10.42 -8.03 10.23
N TYR A 255 -10.17 -8.18 11.53
CA TYR A 255 -10.23 -7.07 12.46
C TYR A 255 -8.98 -7.02 13.34
N GLY A 256 -8.77 -5.88 13.98
CA GLY A 256 -7.77 -5.73 15.02
C GLY A 256 -8.24 -4.78 16.11
N ILE A 257 -7.80 -5.05 17.33
CA ILE A 257 -8.14 -4.27 18.52
C ILE A 257 -6.91 -3.43 18.90
N ASP A 258 -7.14 -2.23 19.44
CA ASP A 258 -6.10 -1.40 20.04
C ASP A 258 -5.44 -2.09 21.26
N ALA A 259 -4.43 -1.46 21.86
CA ALA A 259 -3.81 -1.91 23.10
C ALA A 259 -4.85 -1.97 24.24
N ILE A 260 -5.44 -3.15 24.45
CA ILE A 260 -6.56 -3.39 25.39
C ILE A 260 -6.22 -2.98 26.83
N LEU A 261 -4.96 -3.07 27.22
CA LEU A 261 -4.47 -2.73 28.55
C LEU A 261 -4.17 -1.22 28.74
N MET A 262 -4.28 -0.41 27.68
CA MET A 262 -4.18 1.04 27.80
C MET A 262 -5.54 1.66 28.15
N TYR A 263 -5.55 2.73 28.94
CA TYR A 263 -6.77 3.46 29.32
C TYR A 263 -6.76 4.86 28.68
N PRO A 264 -7.18 5.00 27.41
CA PRO A 264 -7.24 6.30 26.76
C PRO A 264 -8.37 7.17 27.32
N THR A 265 -8.52 8.39 26.80
CA THR A 265 -9.68 9.23 27.09
C THR A 265 -10.98 8.49 26.79
N LYS A 266 -11.98 8.68 27.65
CA LYS A 266 -13.34 8.13 27.47
C LYS A 266 -14.21 8.98 26.54
N ILE A 267 -13.71 10.14 26.11
CA ILE A 267 -14.41 11.04 25.21
C ILE A 267 -14.23 10.53 23.76
N GLN A 268 -15.30 9.97 23.19
CA GLN A 268 -15.29 9.36 21.85
C GLN A 268 -14.75 10.31 20.78
N ALA A 269 -15.24 11.55 20.72
CA ALA A 269 -14.81 12.53 19.72
C ALA A 269 -13.32 12.87 19.83
N ALA A 270 -12.83 13.12 21.05
CA ALA A 270 -11.42 13.42 21.30
C ALA A 270 -10.50 12.26 20.89
N ARG A 271 -10.91 11.01 21.19
CA ARG A 271 -10.17 9.82 20.75
C ARG A 271 -10.19 9.69 19.24
N ALA A 272 -11.37 9.75 18.63
CA ALA A 272 -11.54 9.62 17.18
C ALA A 272 -10.65 10.65 16.46
N ALA A 273 -10.70 11.91 16.89
CA ALA A 273 -9.90 12.99 16.30
C ALA A 273 -8.40 12.76 16.39
N SER A 274 -7.91 12.29 17.55
CA SER A 274 -6.49 11.98 17.75
C SER A 274 -6.01 10.85 16.84
N ILE A 275 -6.79 9.78 16.72
CA ILE A 275 -6.45 8.63 15.89
C ILE A 275 -6.59 8.94 14.41
N ILE A 276 -7.65 9.63 14.00
CA ILE A 276 -7.82 10.13 12.63
C ILE A 276 -6.60 10.98 12.24
N HIS A 277 -6.18 11.91 13.09
CA HIS A 277 -5.00 12.72 12.84
C HIS A 277 -3.74 11.86 12.69
N ALA A 278 -3.53 10.88 13.58
CA ALA A 278 -2.39 9.95 13.50
C ALA A 278 -2.41 9.14 12.19
N CYS A 279 -3.57 8.61 11.77
CA CYS A 279 -3.74 7.94 10.48
C CYS A 279 -3.40 8.86 9.30
N LEU A 280 -3.78 10.14 9.36
CA LEU A 280 -3.46 11.13 8.32
C LEU A 280 -1.97 11.48 8.25
N ILE A 281 -1.29 11.56 9.39
CA ILE A 281 0.17 11.70 9.44
C ILE A 281 0.85 10.47 8.86
N TYR A 282 0.39 9.27 9.24
CA TYR A 282 0.91 8.01 8.71
C TYR A 282 0.72 7.88 7.20
N ARG A 283 -0.49 8.21 6.71
CA ARG A 283 -0.79 8.33 5.28
C ARG A 283 0.18 9.27 4.56
N ARG A 284 0.47 10.43 5.14
CA ARG A 284 1.42 11.40 4.57
C ARG A 284 2.82 10.82 4.46
N LEU A 285 3.30 10.07 5.47
CA LEU A 285 4.61 9.41 5.43
C LEU A 285 4.68 8.38 4.29
N ILE A 286 3.62 7.58 4.10
CA ILE A 286 3.53 6.62 2.98
C ILE A 286 3.51 7.36 1.63
N GLU A 287 2.64 8.35 1.45
CA GLU A 287 2.50 9.07 0.18
C GLU A 287 3.78 9.83 -0.24
N ARG A 288 4.61 10.21 0.75
CA ARG A 288 5.93 10.82 0.56
C ARG A 288 7.07 9.80 0.57
N GLN A 289 6.81 8.52 0.81
CA GLN A 289 7.82 7.45 0.93
C GLN A 289 8.83 7.69 2.07
N GLU A 290 8.46 8.52 3.05
CA GLU A 290 9.33 8.92 4.18
C GLU A 290 9.24 7.95 5.36
N LEU A 291 8.27 7.03 5.33
CA LEU A 291 8.18 5.93 6.29
C LEU A 291 9.41 5.03 6.16
N GLU A 292 9.99 4.64 7.28
CA GLU A 292 11.11 3.70 7.28
C GLU A 292 10.62 2.28 6.93
N PRO A 293 11.37 1.52 6.12
CA PRO A 293 11.00 0.15 5.79
C PRO A 293 11.11 -0.75 7.02
N ILE A 294 10.22 -1.75 7.12
CA ILE A 294 10.32 -2.76 8.18
C ILE A 294 11.53 -3.65 7.92
N LEU A 295 12.36 -3.80 8.94
CA LEU A 295 13.53 -4.69 8.95
C LEU A 295 13.37 -5.73 10.05
N ILE A 296 13.46 -7.02 9.70
CA ILE A 296 13.62 -8.09 10.70
C ILE A 296 14.99 -7.93 11.34
N GLN A 297 15.03 -7.84 12.67
CA GLN A 297 16.25 -7.67 13.46
C GLN A 297 17.12 -6.49 13.00
N ASN A 298 16.50 -5.41 12.50
CA ASN A 298 17.18 -4.24 11.94
C ASN A 298 18.14 -4.57 10.79
N LEU A 299 17.93 -5.69 10.08
CA LEU A 299 18.85 -6.20 9.08
C LEU A 299 18.17 -6.63 7.78
N VAL A 300 17.16 -7.49 7.86
CA VAL A 300 16.53 -8.09 6.68
C VAL A 300 15.27 -7.32 6.31
N PRO A 301 15.24 -6.60 5.17
CA PRO A 301 14.08 -5.80 4.78
C PRO A 301 12.91 -6.67 4.33
N LEU A 302 11.70 -6.18 4.63
CA LEU A 302 10.45 -6.74 4.12
C LEU A 302 9.92 -5.94 2.93
N CYS A 303 9.12 -6.62 2.10
CA CYS A 303 8.40 -5.96 1.02
C CYS A 303 7.42 -4.93 1.57
N SER A 304 7.51 -3.70 1.06
CA SER A 304 6.64 -2.57 1.42
C SER A 304 5.54 -2.26 0.40
N TRP A 305 5.29 -3.11 -0.61
CA TRP A 305 4.32 -2.79 -1.68
C TRP A 305 2.88 -2.61 -1.17
N GLN A 306 2.49 -3.38 -0.15
CA GLN A 306 1.14 -3.30 0.42
C GLN A 306 0.82 -1.95 1.08
N TYR A 307 1.83 -1.16 1.50
CA TYR A 307 1.61 0.15 2.10
C TYR A 307 0.88 1.12 1.17
N GLU A 308 1.04 0.98 -0.15
CA GLU A 308 0.34 1.82 -1.12
C GLU A 308 -1.19 1.70 -0.98
N ARG A 309 -1.68 0.51 -0.60
CA ARG A 309 -3.11 0.20 -0.57
C ARG A 309 -3.79 0.51 0.76
N VAL A 310 -3.05 0.89 1.81
CA VAL A 310 -3.63 1.15 3.14
C VAL A 310 -4.68 2.27 3.09
N PHE A 311 -4.42 3.33 2.32
CA PHE A 311 -5.30 4.49 2.21
C PHE A 311 -5.77 4.70 0.77
N ASN A 312 -6.90 5.39 0.62
CA ASN A 312 -7.52 5.75 -0.65
C ASN A 312 -7.89 4.53 -1.52
N THR A 313 -8.00 3.35 -0.92
CA THR A 313 -8.25 2.11 -1.65
C THR A 313 -9.60 1.54 -1.27
N THR A 314 -10.24 0.88 -2.23
CA THR A 314 -11.46 0.12 -2.00
C THR A 314 -11.54 -1.02 -3.01
N ARG A 315 -12.17 -2.12 -2.62
CA ARG A 315 -12.50 -3.24 -3.48
C ARG A 315 -13.88 -3.00 -4.11
N VAL A 316 -13.92 -2.80 -5.42
CA VAL A 316 -15.17 -2.59 -6.17
C VAL A 316 -15.70 -3.95 -6.64
N PRO A 317 -16.97 -4.29 -6.35
CA PRO A 317 -17.55 -5.57 -6.76
C PRO A 317 -17.68 -5.66 -8.29
N GLY A 318 -17.41 -6.85 -8.84
CA GLY A 318 -17.73 -7.20 -10.22
C GLY A 318 -18.56 -8.48 -10.28
N ILE A 319 -19.14 -8.80 -11.43
CA ILE A 319 -19.96 -10.01 -11.59
C ILE A 319 -19.07 -11.26 -11.43
N GLU A 320 -18.02 -11.36 -12.24
CA GLU A 320 -17.11 -12.51 -12.20
C GLU A 320 -15.87 -12.25 -11.33
N THR A 321 -15.37 -11.03 -11.31
CA THR A 321 -14.13 -10.67 -10.63
C THR A 321 -14.22 -9.25 -10.10
N ASP A 322 -13.88 -9.08 -8.83
CA ASP A 322 -13.79 -7.77 -8.20
C ASP A 322 -12.50 -7.06 -8.62
N ARG A 323 -12.40 -5.77 -8.33
CA ARG A 323 -11.19 -4.99 -8.62
C ARG A 323 -10.76 -4.17 -7.42
N ILE A 324 -9.46 -4.12 -7.16
CA ILE A 324 -8.89 -3.16 -6.22
C ILE A 324 -8.69 -1.83 -6.93
N VAL A 325 -9.33 -0.78 -6.42
CA VAL A 325 -9.22 0.58 -6.94
C VAL A 325 -8.49 1.44 -5.94
N HIS A 326 -7.34 1.97 -6.36
CA HIS A 326 -6.58 2.95 -5.60
C HIS A 326 -6.79 4.36 -6.18
N TYR A 327 -7.33 5.26 -5.37
CA TYR A 327 -7.61 6.63 -5.75
C TYR A 327 -6.43 7.55 -5.40
N SER A 328 -6.08 8.46 -6.32
CA SER A 328 -5.09 9.48 -6.06
C SER A 328 -5.72 10.72 -5.40
N ASP A 329 -5.03 11.28 -4.41
CA ASP A 329 -5.31 12.62 -3.84
C ASP A 329 -6.67 12.77 -3.11
N SER A 330 -7.11 11.75 -2.36
CA SER A 330 -8.30 11.86 -1.51
C SER A 330 -8.16 12.96 -0.45
N LYS A 331 -9.13 13.88 -0.36
CA LYS A 331 -9.10 15.07 0.52
C LYS A 331 -10.12 15.02 1.66
N HIS A 332 -10.81 13.89 1.82
CA HIS A 332 -11.81 13.67 2.85
C HIS A 332 -11.72 12.23 3.38
N ILE A 333 -12.31 12.02 4.55
CA ILE A 333 -12.74 10.71 5.05
C ILE A 333 -14.27 10.66 5.00
N VAL A 334 -14.82 9.47 5.18
CA VAL A 334 -16.25 9.31 5.44
C VAL A 334 -16.44 8.77 6.84
N VAL A 335 -17.36 9.39 7.57
CA VAL A 335 -17.75 8.96 8.92
C VAL A 335 -19.15 8.38 8.87
N ILE A 336 -19.33 7.22 9.50
CA ILE A 336 -20.61 6.56 9.69
C ILE A 336 -21.01 6.74 11.15
N HIS A 337 -22.20 7.29 11.40
CA HIS A 337 -22.78 7.38 12.74
C HIS A 337 -24.30 7.22 12.64
N LYS A 338 -24.88 6.32 13.45
CA LYS A 338 -26.33 6.02 13.48
C LYS A 338 -26.97 5.87 12.09
N GLY A 339 -26.29 5.12 11.21
CA GLY A 339 -26.80 4.82 9.86
C GLY A 339 -26.64 5.94 8.83
N LYS A 340 -25.97 7.06 9.18
CA LYS A 340 -25.75 8.20 8.29
C LYS A 340 -24.31 8.33 7.84
N TYR A 341 -24.10 8.91 6.66
CA TYR A 341 -22.79 9.09 6.05
C TYR A 341 -22.39 10.57 5.97
N TYR A 342 -21.27 10.90 6.59
CA TYR A 342 -20.75 12.27 6.62
C TYR A 342 -19.45 12.37 5.85
N ARG A 343 -19.41 13.26 4.86
CA ARG A 343 -18.17 13.62 4.16
C ARG A 343 -17.40 14.63 5.00
N VAL A 344 -16.26 14.21 5.56
CA VAL A 344 -15.46 15.04 6.46
C VAL A 344 -14.18 15.49 5.78
N PRO A 345 -13.99 16.80 5.48
CA PRO A 345 -12.74 17.30 4.93
C PRO A 345 -11.60 17.13 5.95
N ILE A 346 -10.40 16.78 5.45
CA ILE A 346 -9.21 16.55 6.31
C ILE A 346 -8.12 17.61 6.14
N TYR A 347 -8.39 18.62 5.30
CA TYR A 347 -7.48 19.74 5.04
C TYR A 347 -8.23 21.07 5.18
N ALA A 348 -7.57 22.07 5.78
CA ALA A 348 -7.96 23.47 5.69
C ALA A 348 -6.71 24.31 5.41
N HIS A 349 -6.83 25.38 4.63
CA HIS A 349 -5.72 26.30 4.34
C HIS A 349 -4.41 25.59 3.91
N ARG A 350 -4.53 24.55 3.06
CA ARG A 350 -3.42 23.71 2.55
C ARG A 350 -2.64 22.89 3.60
N ARG A 351 -3.08 22.87 4.86
CA ARG A 351 -2.53 21.99 5.90
C ARG A 351 -3.53 20.91 6.29
N LEU A 352 -3.02 19.84 6.91
CA LEU A 352 -3.89 18.89 7.59
C LEU A 352 -4.59 19.60 8.76
N LEU A 353 -5.82 19.19 9.02
CA LEU A 353 -6.52 19.60 10.22
C LEU A 353 -5.80 19.08 11.47
N LYS A 354 -5.77 19.91 12.51
CA LYS A 354 -5.27 19.55 13.84
C LYS A 354 -6.31 18.67 14.55
N PRO A 355 -5.90 17.89 15.57
CA PRO A 355 -6.83 17.06 16.33
C PRO A 355 -8.05 17.83 16.84
N CYS A 356 -7.88 19.02 17.44
CA CYS A 356 -9.00 19.82 17.95
C CYS A 356 -10.01 20.23 16.86
N GLU A 357 -9.57 20.49 15.63
CA GLU A 357 -10.46 20.84 14.50
C GLU A 357 -11.22 19.61 13.98
N ILE A 358 -10.62 18.42 14.07
CA ILE A 358 -11.29 17.16 13.74
C ILE A 358 -12.29 16.83 14.86
N GLU A 359 -11.94 17.06 16.12
CA GLU A 359 -12.81 16.83 17.28
C GLU A 359 -14.10 17.64 17.20
N VAL A 360 -14.04 18.91 16.82
CA VAL A 360 -15.23 19.75 16.59
C VAL A 360 -16.15 19.10 15.54
N GLN A 361 -15.61 18.61 14.43
CA GLN A 361 -16.41 17.92 13.41
C GLN A 361 -17.00 16.60 13.93
N MET A 362 -16.26 15.85 14.77
CA MET A 362 -16.77 14.60 15.34
C MET A 362 -17.89 14.88 16.34
N ASN A 363 -17.76 15.92 17.18
CA ASN A 363 -18.83 16.34 18.08
C ASN A 363 -20.09 16.76 17.32
N GLN A 364 -19.94 17.54 16.23
CA GLN A 364 -21.07 17.91 15.37
C GLN A 364 -21.80 16.68 14.82
N ILE A 365 -21.07 15.63 14.43
CA ILE A 365 -21.66 14.37 13.94
C ILE A 365 -22.35 13.59 15.07
N LEU A 366 -21.75 13.53 16.26
CA LEU A 366 -22.33 12.84 17.43
C LEU A 366 -23.58 13.56 17.97
N GLU A 367 -23.64 14.88 17.84
CA GLU A 367 -24.75 15.73 18.27
C GLU A 367 -25.87 15.83 17.22
N ASP A 368 -25.66 15.34 15.99
CA ASP A 368 -26.68 15.34 14.95
C ASP A 368 -27.85 14.40 15.33
N LYS A 369 -29.04 14.99 15.47
CA LYS A 369 -30.29 14.30 15.82
C LYS A 369 -31.20 14.05 14.62
N SER A 370 -30.77 14.40 13.40
CA SER A 370 -31.58 14.18 12.22
C SER A 370 -31.56 12.71 11.78
N GLU A 371 -32.71 12.22 11.35
CA GLU A 371 -32.90 10.84 10.93
C GLU A 371 -32.20 10.55 9.58
N PRO A 372 -31.73 9.30 9.37
CA PRO A 372 -31.19 8.87 8.08
C PRO A 372 -32.24 8.97 6.97
N ALA A 373 -31.79 9.19 5.75
CA ALA A 373 -32.68 9.10 4.59
C ALA A 373 -33.23 7.66 4.45
N PRO A 374 -34.41 7.47 3.83
CA PRO A 374 -34.99 6.14 3.68
C PRO A 374 -34.01 5.14 3.06
N GLY A 375 -33.67 4.09 3.82
CA GLY A 375 -32.74 3.03 3.42
C GLY A 375 -31.25 3.34 3.62
N GLU A 376 -30.86 4.57 3.95
CA GLU A 376 -29.46 4.96 4.19
C GLU A 376 -28.83 4.14 5.33
N GLU A 377 -29.60 3.88 6.39
CA GLU A 377 -29.17 3.11 7.56
C GLU A 377 -28.65 1.69 7.20
N ARG A 378 -29.13 1.12 6.08
CA ARG A 378 -28.79 -0.24 5.63
C ARG A 378 -27.86 -0.24 4.42
N LEU A 379 -27.42 0.92 3.96
CA LEU A 379 -26.64 1.05 2.73
C LEU A 379 -25.38 0.16 2.75
N ALA A 380 -24.67 0.10 3.88
CA ALA A 380 -23.46 -0.70 4.01
C ALA A 380 -23.71 -2.21 3.98
N ALA A 381 -24.94 -2.67 4.26
CA ALA A 381 -25.30 -4.08 4.19
C ALA A 381 -25.15 -4.64 2.77
N LEU A 382 -25.21 -3.78 1.75
CA LEU A 382 -24.89 -4.17 0.37
C LEU A 382 -23.45 -4.67 0.24
N THR A 383 -22.49 -4.04 0.93
CA THR A 383 -21.08 -4.47 0.94
C THR A 383 -20.86 -5.77 1.73
N ALA A 384 -21.81 -6.13 2.61
CA ALA A 384 -21.84 -7.38 3.36
C ALA A 384 -22.53 -8.52 2.61
N SER A 385 -23.18 -8.24 1.48
CA SER A 385 -23.85 -9.26 0.65
C SER A 385 -22.84 -10.08 -0.15
N ASP A 386 -23.33 -11.10 -0.86
CA ASP A 386 -22.53 -11.80 -1.84
C ASP A 386 -22.09 -10.83 -2.96
N ARG A 387 -20.95 -11.13 -3.58
CA ARG A 387 -20.28 -10.16 -4.46
C ARG A 387 -21.08 -9.88 -5.74
N VAL A 388 -21.85 -10.86 -6.20
CA VAL A 388 -22.64 -10.74 -7.44
C VAL A 388 -23.87 -9.86 -7.19
N THR A 389 -24.61 -10.11 -6.11
CA THR A 389 -25.74 -9.28 -5.70
C THR A 389 -25.31 -7.84 -5.49
N TRP A 390 -24.17 -7.62 -4.82
CA TRP A 390 -23.63 -6.27 -4.67
C TRP A 390 -23.24 -5.64 -6.00
N ALA A 391 -22.54 -6.36 -6.88
CA ALA A 391 -22.19 -5.86 -8.21
C ALA A 391 -23.43 -5.44 -9.03
N GLN A 392 -24.49 -6.23 -9.02
CA GLN A 392 -25.75 -5.94 -9.71
C GLN A 392 -26.46 -4.72 -9.11
N ALA A 393 -26.59 -4.66 -7.79
CA ALA A 393 -27.19 -3.51 -7.11
C ALA A 393 -26.40 -2.22 -7.39
N ARG A 394 -25.06 -2.29 -7.38
CA ARG A 394 -24.17 -1.17 -7.75
C ARG A 394 -24.44 -0.67 -9.18
N GLN A 395 -24.59 -1.58 -10.14
CA GLN A 395 -24.89 -1.22 -11.54
C GLN A 395 -26.29 -0.62 -11.71
N THR A 396 -27.29 -1.19 -11.05
CA THR A 396 -28.69 -0.76 -11.20
C THR A 396 -28.96 0.58 -10.50
N TYR A 397 -28.51 0.73 -9.26
CA TYR A 397 -28.94 1.83 -8.39
C TYR A 397 -27.89 2.95 -8.23
N PHE A 398 -26.62 2.70 -8.57
CA PHE A 398 -25.51 3.65 -8.36
C PHE A 398 -24.79 4.06 -9.66
N ALA A 399 -25.36 3.76 -10.83
CA ALA A 399 -24.77 4.14 -12.12
C ALA A 399 -24.96 5.62 -12.50
N ARG A 400 -25.91 6.34 -11.89
CA ARG A 400 -26.25 7.73 -12.25
C ARG A 400 -26.81 8.54 -11.08
N GLY A 401 -26.87 9.85 -11.26
CA GLY A 401 -27.51 10.79 -10.33
C GLY A 401 -26.80 10.93 -8.99
N LEU A 402 -27.58 11.25 -7.96
CA LEU A 402 -27.10 11.48 -6.60
C LEU A 402 -26.40 10.25 -6.02
N ASN A 403 -26.98 9.06 -6.19
CA ASN A 403 -26.41 7.81 -5.69
C ASN A 403 -24.99 7.55 -6.21
N ARG A 404 -24.74 7.78 -7.51
CA ARG A 404 -23.39 7.66 -8.08
C ARG A 404 -22.41 8.59 -7.39
N THR A 405 -22.82 9.84 -7.15
CA THR A 405 -21.96 10.86 -6.53
C THR A 405 -21.69 10.54 -5.07
N SER A 406 -22.71 10.06 -4.34
CA SER A 406 -22.57 9.61 -2.95
C SER A 406 -21.66 8.38 -2.84
N LEU A 407 -21.84 7.37 -3.70
CA LEU A 407 -20.98 6.18 -3.70
C LEU A 407 -19.53 6.53 -4.09
N ASP A 408 -19.32 7.36 -5.11
CA ASP A 408 -17.99 7.85 -5.48
C ASP A 408 -17.33 8.61 -4.31
N THR A 409 -18.11 9.36 -3.54
CA THR A 409 -17.62 10.02 -2.32
C THR A 409 -17.15 9.00 -1.26
N ILE A 410 -17.91 7.92 -1.03
CA ILE A 410 -17.54 6.85 -0.08
C ILE A 410 -16.30 6.10 -0.57
N GLU A 411 -16.30 5.64 -1.81
CA GLU A 411 -15.22 4.86 -2.41
C GLU A 411 -13.90 5.65 -2.45
N ARG A 412 -13.95 6.96 -2.77
CA ARG A 412 -12.76 7.85 -2.80
C ARG A 412 -12.27 8.32 -1.45
N ALA A 413 -12.99 8.08 -0.36
CA ALA A 413 -12.54 8.48 0.98
C ALA A 413 -11.13 7.95 1.27
N ALA A 414 -10.35 8.67 2.08
CA ALA A 414 -9.02 8.19 2.46
C ALA A 414 -9.08 6.87 3.25
N PHE A 415 -10.08 6.78 4.12
CA PHE A 415 -10.50 5.63 4.91
C PHE A 415 -11.88 5.96 5.48
N ILE A 416 -12.53 4.98 6.11
CA ILE A 416 -13.85 5.16 6.74
C ILE A 416 -13.69 5.11 8.26
N VAL A 417 -14.52 5.87 8.96
CA VAL A 417 -14.60 5.86 10.43
C VAL A 417 -16.02 5.49 10.82
N SER A 418 -16.21 4.54 11.72
CA SER A 418 -17.50 4.29 12.38
C SER A 418 -17.43 4.83 13.81
N LEU A 419 -18.34 5.74 14.14
CA LEU A 419 -18.57 6.20 15.50
C LEU A 419 -19.76 5.39 16.05
N ASP A 420 -19.46 4.35 16.80
CA ASP A 420 -20.49 3.47 17.34
C ASP A 420 -21.14 4.10 18.59
N ASP A 421 -22.44 3.90 18.74
CA ASP A 421 -23.25 4.44 19.83
C ASP A 421 -23.20 3.60 21.12
N PHE A 422 -22.38 2.54 21.13
CA PHE A 422 -22.19 1.62 22.24
C PHE A 422 -20.71 1.50 22.61
N PRO A 423 -20.39 1.18 23.88
CA PRO A 423 -19.01 1.06 24.33
C PRO A 423 -18.38 -0.24 23.84
N TYR A 424 -17.05 -0.25 23.74
CA TYR A 424 -16.30 -1.50 23.58
C TYR A 424 -15.65 -1.87 24.89
N ASP A 425 -16.10 -2.95 25.53
CA ASP A 425 -15.66 -3.31 26.86
C ASP A 425 -14.66 -4.47 26.84
N PHE A 426 -13.68 -4.39 27.74
CA PHE A 426 -12.75 -5.48 28.02
C PHE A 426 -12.62 -5.59 29.53
N ASN A 427 -12.90 -6.78 30.06
CA ASN A 427 -12.77 -7.12 31.47
C ASN A 427 -12.02 -8.44 31.57
N GLU A 428 -10.84 -8.42 32.20
CA GLU A 428 -10.00 -9.61 32.39
C GLU A 428 -10.72 -10.71 33.19
N ASN A 429 -11.68 -10.34 34.05
CA ASN A 429 -12.46 -11.28 34.85
C ASN A 429 -13.68 -11.85 34.09
N GLU A 430 -14.00 -11.34 32.89
CA GLU A 430 -15.09 -11.84 32.05
C GLU A 430 -14.51 -12.33 30.72
N PRO A 431 -14.22 -13.63 30.58
CA PRO A 431 -13.59 -14.19 29.38
C PRO A 431 -14.32 -13.84 28.07
N GLY A 432 -15.65 -13.75 28.09
CA GLY A 432 -16.47 -13.42 26.92
C GLY A 432 -16.44 -11.94 26.49
N SER A 433 -15.86 -11.04 27.29
CA SER A 433 -15.81 -9.60 26.96
C SER A 433 -14.97 -9.34 25.71
N LEU A 434 -13.82 -10.03 25.57
CA LEU A 434 -12.95 -9.89 24.41
C LEU A 434 -13.58 -10.47 23.15
N ASP A 435 -14.31 -11.58 23.26
CA ASP A 435 -15.05 -12.17 22.13
C ASP A 435 -16.14 -11.23 21.62
N LYS A 436 -16.90 -10.58 22.53
CA LYS A 436 -17.90 -9.56 22.17
C LYS A 436 -17.24 -8.39 21.44
N TYR A 437 -16.11 -7.91 21.93
CA TYR A 437 -15.35 -6.84 21.29
C TYR A 437 -14.86 -7.27 19.89
N GLY A 438 -14.33 -8.48 19.75
CA GLY A 438 -13.91 -9.02 18.46
C GLY A 438 -15.05 -9.08 17.44
N ARG A 439 -16.23 -9.56 17.84
CA ARG A 439 -17.44 -9.62 16.99
C ARG A 439 -17.88 -8.23 16.50
N ILE A 440 -17.87 -7.25 17.40
CA ILE A 440 -18.19 -5.84 17.07
C ILE A 440 -17.29 -5.30 15.95
N LEU A 441 -15.99 -5.63 15.98
CA LEU A 441 -15.05 -5.15 14.97
C LEU A 441 -15.05 -5.99 13.69
N LEU A 442 -15.35 -7.29 13.80
CA LEU A 442 -15.42 -8.19 12.65
C LEU A 442 -16.62 -7.86 11.75
N HIS A 443 -17.82 -7.71 12.32
CA HIS A 443 -19.04 -7.54 11.52
C HIS A 443 -19.97 -6.42 12.00
N GLY A 444 -19.79 -5.88 13.21
CA GLY A 444 -20.68 -4.86 13.76
C GLY A 444 -22.16 -5.29 13.72
N LYS A 445 -23.04 -4.39 13.29
CA LYS A 445 -24.46 -4.65 13.02
C LYS A 445 -24.72 -5.17 11.59
N GLY A 446 -23.67 -5.35 10.78
CA GLY A 446 -23.76 -5.75 9.37
C GLY A 446 -24.13 -4.62 8.40
N CYS A 447 -24.47 -3.44 8.91
CA CYS A 447 -24.82 -2.24 8.12
C CYS A 447 -24.05 -0.98 8.54
N ASP A 448 -23.15 -1.09 9.52
CA ASP A 448 -22.39 0.00 10.13
C ASP A 448 -20.88 -0.08 9.82
N ARG A 449 -20.51 -0.91 8.85
CA ARG A 449 -19.15 -1.04 8.31
C ARG A 449 -19.21 -1.04 6.80
N TRP A 450 -18.23 -0.40 6.17
CA TRP A 450 -18.07 -0.48 4.73
C TRP A 450 -17.00 -1.52 4.40
N PHE A 451 -17.44 -2.77 4.19
CA PHE A 451 -16.54 -3.93 4.12
C PHE A 451 -15.61 -3.92 2.90
N ASP A 452 -15.94 -3.15 1.87
CA ASP A 452 -15.12 -2.96 0.67
C ASP A 452 -13.96 -1.98 0.87
N LYS A 453 -13.91 -1.23 1.98
CA LYS A 453 -12.84 -0.23 2.20
C LYS A 453 -11.58 -0.93 2.69
N SER A 454 -10.40 -0.43 2.29
CA SER A 454 -9.12 -0.94 2.81
C SER A 454 -9.13 -1.10 4.33
N PHE A 455 -9.68 -0.12 5.05
CA PHE A 455 -10.11 -0.30 6.42
C PHE A 455 -11.21 0.69 6.84
N THR A 456 -11.99 0.27 7.84
CA THR A 456 -12.87 1.10 8.66
C THR A 456 -12.29 1.19 10.06
N LEU A 457 -11.98 2.40 10.52
CA LEU A 457 -11.61 2.69 11.91
C LEU A 457 -12.87 2.74 12.77
N CYS A 458 -12.99 1.85 13.75
CA CYS A 458 -14.17 1.77 14.61
C CYS A 458 -13.86 2.40 15.98
N VAL A 459 -14.73 3.28 16.46
CA VAL A 459 -14.57 3.99 17.74
C VAL A 459 -15.84 3.83 18.56
N GLY A 460 -15.74 3.15 19.70
CA GLY A 460 -16.86 2.96 20.63
C GLY A 460 -17.15 4.22 21.43
N SER A 461 -18.34 4.30 22.03
CA SER A 461 -18.79 5.47 22.80
C SER A 461 -17.94 5.76 24.04
N ASN A 462 -17.18 4.76 24.52
CA ASN A 462 -16.21 4.88 25.62
C ASN A 462 -14.79 5.22 25.16
N GLY A 463 -14.58 5.59 23.88
CA GLY A 463 -13.26 5.96 23.34
C GLY A 463 -12.31 4.78 23.10
N ARG A 464 -12.78 3.52 23.22
CA ARG A 464 -12.02 2.35 22.76
C ARG A 464 -12.10 2.25 21.23
N ILE A 465 -11.06 1.71 20.61
CA ILE A 465 -10.96 1.65 19.15
C ILE A 465 -10.52 0.27 18.65
N GLY A 466 -10.88 -0.01 17.42
CA GLY A 466 -10.33 -1.09 16.63
C GLY A 466 -10.50 -0.79 15.16
N PHE A 467 -10.35 -1.79 14.31
CA PHE A 467 -10.61 -1.65 12.89
C PHE A 467 -11.20 -2.92 12.29
N ASN A 468 -11.93 -2.74 11.19
CA ASN A 468 -12.25 -3.77 10.22
C ASN A 468 -11.42 -3.50 8.96
N ALA A 469 -10.86 -4.52 8.32
CA ALA A 469 -10.04 -4.35 7.13
C ALA A 469 -10.40 -5.38 6.06
N GLU A 470 -10.43 -4.90 4.81
CA GLU A 470 -10.51 -5.76 3.64
C GLU A 470 -9.16 -6.44 3.42
N HIS A 471 -9.17 -7.73 3.08
CA HIS A 471 -7.96 -8.57 3.12
C HIS A 471 -7.21 -8.64 1.79
N SER A 472 -7.88 -8.48 0.65
CA SER A 472 -7.25 -8.63 -0.67
C SER A 472 -6.20 -7.57 -0.99
#